data_AF-A0A836JGJ7-F1
#
_entry.id   AF-A0A836JGJ7-F1
#
_cell.length_a   1.000
_cell.length_b   1.000
_cell.length_c   1.000
_cell.angle_alpha   90.00
_cell.angle_beta   90.00
_cell.angle_gamma   90.00
#
_symmetry.space_group_name_H-M   'P 1'
#
loop_
_entity.id
_entity.type
_entity.pdbx_description
1 polymer ?
#
loop_
_entity_poly.entity_id
_entity_poly.type
_entity_poly.pdbx_seq_one_letter_code
_entity_poly.pdbx_strand_id
1 'polypeptide(L)'
;MALSDTTCRDWFQRFKNNDFELEDKERSGAPKKFEDKELEQLLDEDPSQTLSELGKILQADESTVSKRLKGLGMIQKQGHWVPYELLLHRQKRKGFLHRIVTGDEKWIHYDNPKRRKSWGKPGHASTSSAKPNIHGS
;
A
#
# COMPACT_ATOMS: atom_id res chain seq x y z
N MET A 1 -21.67 -2.05 -40.31
CA MET A 1 -22.46 -2.91 -39.39
C MET A 1 -23.80 -2.22 -39.16
N ALA A 2 -24.91 -2.83 -39.54
CA ALA A 2 -26.25 -2.32 -39.25
C ALA A 2 -26.73 -2.89 -37.91
N LEU A 3 -27.48 -2.10 -37.14
CA LEU A 3 -28.14 -2.57 -35.90
C LEU A 3 -29.25 -3.57 -36.24
N SER A 4 -29.53 -4.52 -35.34
CA SER A 4 -30.65 -5.44 -35.51
C SER A 4 -31.99 -4.74 -35.25
N ASP A 5 -33.07 -5.27 -35.85
CA ASP A 5 -34.44 -4.78 -35.65
C ASP A 5 -34.83 -4.77 -34.15
N THR A 6 -34.37 -5.76 -33.40
CA THR A 6 -34.57 -5.86 -31.95
C THR A 6 -33.95 -4.70 -31.17
N THR A 7 -32.70 -4.34 -31.46
CA THR A 7 -32.02 -3.21 -30.82
C THR A 7 -32.71 -1.89 -31.16
N CYS A 8 -33.18 -1.72 -32.40
CA CYS A 8 -33.91 -0.52 -32.83
C CYS A 8 -35.23 -0.35 -32.06
N ARG A 9 -36.00 -1.43 -31.89
CA ARG A 9 -37.25 -1.42 -31.11
C ARG A 9 -37.02 -1.10 -29.63
N ASP A 10 -35.99 -1.69 -29.01
CA ASP A 10 -35.64 -1.46 -27.61
C ASP A 10 -35.30 0.02 -27.34
N TRP A 11 -34.49 0.62 -28.21
CA TRP A 11 -34.16 2.05 -28.13
C TRP A 11 -35.39 2.94 -28.33
N PHE A 12 -36.25 2.61 -29.30
CA PHE A 12 -37.48 3.37 -29.54
C PHE A 12 -38.43 3.31 -28.34
N GLN A 13 -38.51 2.16 -27.67
CA GLN A 13 -39.30 2.00 -26.44
C GLN A 13 -38.73 2.81 -25.28
N ARG A 14 -37.40 2.88 -25.13
CA ARG A 14 -36.74 3.78 -24.15
C ARG A 14 -37.08 5.24 -24.40
N PHE A 15 -36.96 5.71 -25.65
CA PHE A 15 -37.28 7.09 -26.01
C PHE A 15 -38.76 7.44 -25.78
N LYS A 16 -39.69 6.50 -26.01
CA LYS A 16 -41.11 6.70 -25.65
C LYS A 16 -41.34 6.87 -24.16
N ASN A 17 -40.48 6.28 -23.33
CA ASN A 17 -40.52 6.41 -21.88
C ASN A 17 -39.76 7.64 -21.38
N ASN A 18 -39.39 8.58 -22.27
CA ASN A 18 -38.53 9.74 -21.99
C ASN A 18 -37.14 9.39 -21.42
N ASP A 19 -36.66 8.17 -21.63
CA ASP A 19 -35.28 7.76 -21.30
C ASP A 19 -34.38 8.03 -22.52
N PHE A 20 -33.71 9.18 -22.50
CA PHE A 20 -32.79 9.64 -23.55
C PHE A 20 -31.31 9.40 -23.19
N GLU A 21 -31.03 8.64 -22.13
CA GLU A 21 -29.65 8.27 -21.78
C GLU A 21 -29.07 7.34 -22.85
N LEU A 22 -28.04 7.83 -23.55
CA LEU A 22 -27.35 7.08 -24.60
C LEU A 22 -26.22 6.19 -24.05
N GLU A 23 -25.85 6.38 -22.78
CA GLU A 23 -24.83 5.57 -22.13
C GLU A 23 -25.39 4.22 -21.70
N ASP A 24 -24.53 3.20 -21.74
CA ASP A 24 -24.86 1.91 -21.15
C ASP A 24 -25.06 2.08 -19.64
N LYS A 25 -26.20 1.60 -19.14
CA LYS A 25 -26.45 1.52 -17.70
C LYS A 25 -25.37 0.67 -17.04
N GLU A 26 -25.10 0.94 -15.77
CA GLU A 26 -24.18 0.13 -14.98
C GLU A 26 -24.53 -1.34 -15.14
N ARG A 27 -23.58 -2.11 -15.66
CA ARG A 27 -23.73 -3.55 -15.80
C ARG A 27 -23.55 -4.14 -14.41
N SER A 28 -24.39 -5.11 -14.06
CA SER A 28 -24.16 -5.99 -12.91
C SER A 28 -22.87 -6.76 -13.18
N GLY A 29 -21.75 -6.25 -12.69
CA GLY A 29 -20.44 -6.89 -12.82
C GLY A 29 -20.41 -8.25 -12.12
N ALA A 30 -19.24 -8.89 -12.14
CA ALA A 30 -19.05 -10.13 -11.38
C ALA A 30 -19.30 -9.89 -9.88
N PRO A 31 -19.93 -10.85 -9.16
CA PRO A 31 -20.13 -10.71 -7.73
C PRO A 31 -18.80 -10.58 -6.99
N LYS A 32 -18.78 -9.75 -5.94
CA LYS A 32 -17.61 -9.60 -5.07
C LYS A 32 -17.39 -10.91 -4.30
N LYS A 33 -16.12 -11.30 -4.13
CA LYS A 33 -15.75 -12.51 -3.38
C LYS A 33 -15.80 -12.34 -1.87
N PHE A 34 -15.56 -11.12 -1.39
CA PHE A 34 -15.59 -10.72 0.02
C PHE A 34 -15.96 -9.24 0.11
N GLU A 35 -16.41 -8.79 1.28
CA GLU A 35 -16.80 -7.40 1.52
C GLU A 35 -15.63 -6.53 1.97
N ASP A 36 -15.66 -5.24 1.66
CA ASP A 36 -14.56 -4.32 2.04
C ASP A 36 -14.38 -4.21 3.55
N LYS A 37 -15.50 -4.30 4.27
CA LYS A 37 -15.52 -4.27 5.74
C LYS A 37 -14.76 -5.44 6.35
N GLU A 38 -14.82 -6.63 5.73
CA GLU A 38 -14.09 -7.81 6.22
C GLU A 38 -12.58 -7.60 6.05
N LEU A 39 -12.16 -7.04 4.92
CA LEU A 39 -10.75 -6.70 4.67
C LEU A 39 -10.26 -5.58 5.60
N GLU A 40 -11.07 -4.56 5.86
CA GLU A 40 -10.73 -3.48 6.80
C GLU A 40 -10.56 -4.01 8.23
N GLN A 41 -11.44 -4.90 8.70
CA GLN A 41 -11.34 -5.50 10.02
C GLN A 41 -10.04 -6.29 10.21
N LEU A 42 -9.59 -7.04 9.20
CA LEU A 42 -8.32 -7.77 9.27
C LEU A 42 -7.11 -6.83 9.36
N LEU A 43 -7.15 -5.70 8.65
CA LEU A 43 -6.09 -4.69 8.70
C LEU A 43 -6.07 -3.90 10.02
N ASP A 44 -7.23 -3.71 10.65
CA ASP A 44 -7.34 -3.08 11.97
C ASP A 44 -6.77 -3.99 13.08
N GLU A 45 -6.92 -5.31 12.94
CA GLU A 45 -6.35 -6.29 13.87
C GLU A 45 -4.84 -6.43 13.70
N ASP A 46 -4.37 -6.59 12.46
CA ASP A 46 -2.95 -6.63 12.14
C ASP A 46 -2.66 -5.94 10.79
N PRO A 47 -2.13 -4.70 10.80
CA PRO A 47 -1.85 -3.95 9.58
C PRO A 47 -0.63 -4.49 8.81
N SER A 48 0.10 -5.47 9.35
CA SER A 48 1.34 -6.00 8.78
C SER A 48 1.15 -7.31 8.00
N GLN A 49 -0.07 -7.82 7.89
CA GLN A 49 -0.40 -9.05 7.18
C GLN A 49 0.02 -9.03 5.70
N THR A 50 0.43 -10.19 5.20
CA THR A 50 0.80 -10.39 3.80
C THR A 50 -0.44 -10.63 2.92
N LEU A 51 -0.30 -10.37 1.62
CA LEU A 51 -1.37 -10.67 0.64
C LEU A 51 -1.76 -12.16 0.64
N SER A 52 -0.80 -13.05 0.91
CA SER A 52 -1.03 -14.49 0.95
C SER A 52 -1.86 -14.90 2.16
N GLU A 53 -1.58 -14.33 3.34
CA GLU A 53 -2.36 -14.57 4.56
C GLU A 53 -3.79 -14.05 4.41
N LEU A 54 -3.94 -12.81 3.93
CA LEU A 54 -5.25 -12.23 3.63
C LEU A 54 -6.03 -13.06 2.62
N GLY A 55 -5.37 -13.55 1.57
CA GLY A 55 -5.98 -14.42 0.55
C GLY A 55 -6.48 -15.74 1.13
N LYS A 56 -5.73 -16.35 2.06
CA LYS A 56 -6.16 -17.58 2.74
C LYS A 56 -7.37 -17.35 3.63
N ILE A 57 -7.39 -16.25 4.39
CA ILE A 57 -8.50 -15.91 5.30
C ILE A 57 -9.77 -15.59 4.50
N LEU A 58 -9.65 -14.75 3.46
CA LEU A 58 -10.76 -14.29 2.62
C LEU A 58 -11.14 -15.27 1.50
N GLN A 59 -10.48 -16.44 1.44
CA GLN A 59 -10.64 -17.44 0.36
C GLN A 59 -10.55 -16.81 -1.05
N ALA A 60 -9.64 -15.86 -1.21
CA ALA A 60 -9.44 -15.07 -2.41
C ALA A 60 -8.01 -15.18 -2.92
N ASP A 61 -7.85 -15.02 -4.23
CA ASP A 61 -6.53 -14.94 -4.85
C ASP A 61 -5.81 -13.67 -4.40
N GLU A 62 -4.49 -13.73 -4.19
CA GLU A 62 -3.63 -12.59 -3.81
C GLU A 62 -3.81 -11.38 -4.75
N SER A 63 -4.03 -11.63 -6.04
CA SER A 63 -4.32 -10.60 -7.04
C SER A 63 -5.65 -9.89 -6.81
N THR A 64 -6.65 -10.59 -6.28
CA THR A 64 -7.96 -10.01 -5.92
C THR A 64 -7.82 -9.12 -4.70
N VAL A 65 -7.12 -9.59 -3.67
CA VAL A 65 -6.81 -8.82 -2.45
C VAL A 65 -5.99 -7.57 -2.81
N SER A 66 -4.95 -7.71 -3.63
CA SER A 66 -4.10 -6.59 -4.07
C SER A 66 -4.89 -5.50 -4.82
N LYS A 67 -5.76 -5.90 -5.75
CA LYS A 67 -6.64 -4.96 -6.47
C LYS A 67 -7.59 -4.24 -5.51
N ARG A 68 -8.12 -4.97 -4.53
CA ARG A 68 -9.08 -4.41 -3.56
C ARG A 68 -8.42 -3.40 -2.63
N LEU A 69 -7.26 -3.73 -2.08
CA LEU A 69 -6.44 -2.81 -1.28
C LEU A 69 -6.13 -1.50 -2.04
N LYS A 70 -5.77 -1.60 -3.32
CA LYS A 70 -5.57 -0.41 -4.17
C LYS A 70 -6.85 0.38 -4.37
N GLY A 71 -8.00 -0.29 -4.55
CA GLY A 71 -9.31 0.35 -4.63
C GLY A 71 -9.70 1.11 -3.36
N LEU A 72 -9.25 0.63 -2.20
CA LEU A 72 -9.39 1.30 -0.89
C LEU A 72 -8.34 2.41 -0.66
N GLY A 73 -7.41 2.62 -1.58
CA GLY A 73 -6.33 3.61 -1.43
C GLY A 73 -5.20 3.18 -0.48
N MET A 74 -5.15 1.90 -0.10
CA MET A 74 -4.12 1.36 0.79
C MET A 74 -2.78 1.21 0.06
N ILE A 75 -1.69 1.57 0.73
CA ILE A 75 -0.32 1.43 0.23
C ILE A 75 0.56 0.73 1.25
N GLN A 76 1.40 -0.19 0.79
CA GLN A 76 2.36 -0.87 1.65
C GLN A 76 3.52 0.09 1.98
N LYS A 77 3.79 0.26 3.27
CA LYS A 77 4.92 1.05 3.79
C LYS A 77 5.82 0.17 4.62
N GLN A 78 7.12 0.43 4.59
CA GLN A 78 8.05 -0.20 5.52
C GLN A 78 7.85 0.39 6.92
N GLY A 79 7.84 -0.47 7.93
CA GLY A 79 7.80 -0.06 9.33
C GLY A 79 9.01 0.79 9.71
N HIS A 80 8.81 1.70 10.67
CA HIS A 80 9.90 2.53 11.18
C HIS A 80 10.75 1.73 12.18
N TRP A 81 12.08 1.84 12.09
CA TRP A 81 12.98 1.28 13.08
C TRP A 81 12.94 2.10 14.37
N VAL A 82 12.43 1.52 15.45
CA VAL A 82 12.45 2.14 16.77
C VAL A 82 13.66 1.59 17.53
N PRO A 83 14.56 2.43 18.08
CA PRO A 83 15.78 1.96 18.74
C PRO A 83 15.56 1.02 19.91
N TYR A 84 14.47 1.17 20.66
CA TYR A 84 14.08 0.29 21.77
C TYR A 84 12.63 0.53 22.19
N GLU A 85 12.00 -0.46 22.83
CA GLU A 85 10.67 -0.33 23.41
C GLU A 85 10.73 0.48 24.70
N LEU A 86 10.24 1.72 24.65
CA LEU A 86 10.25 2.64 25.78
C LEU A 86 9.09 2.35 26.74
N LEU A 87 9.39 2.04 28.00
CA LEU A 87 8.43 2.18 29.10
C LEU A 87 8.24 3.69 29.38
N LEU A 88 7.05 4.21 29.08
CA LEU A 88 6.70 5.61 29.25
C LEU A 88 6.71 6.02 30.73
N HIS A 89 7.86 6.48 31.24
CA HIS A 89 7.93 7.22 32.49
C HIS A 89 8.02 8.72 32.21
N ARG A 90 6.92 9.42 32.52
CA ARG A 90 6.69 10.81 32.14
C ARG A 90 7.38 11.76 33.12
N GLN A 91 8.52 12.32 32.75
CA GLN A 91 9.20 13.35 33.54
C GLN A 91 8.54 14.73 33.32
N LYS A 92 7.54 15.06 34.15
CA LYS A 92 6.91 16.40 34.21
C LYS A 92 7.68 17.36 35.12
N ARG A 93 8.91 17.74 34.79
CA ARG A 93 9.58 18.86 35.49
C ARG A 93 9.98 19.94 34.48
N LYS A 94 9.16 20.98 34.39
CA LYS A 94 9.47 22.18 33.59
C LYS A 94 10.27 23.14 34.46
N GLY A 95 11.42 23.61 33.96
CA GLY A 95 12.19 24.69 34.58
C GLY A 95 13.72 24.58 34.49
N PHE A 96 14.27 23.41 34.19
CA PHE A 96 15.73 23.21 34.27
C PHE A 96 16.46 23.04 32.93
N LEU A 97 15.75 23.01 31.80
CA LEU A 97 16.36 22.81 30.47
C LEU A 97 17.49 23.81 30.16
N HIS A 98 17.36 25.06 30.61
CA HIS A 98 18.38 26.11 30.42
C HIS A 98 19.70 25.83 31.16
N ARG A 99 19.73 24.84 32.06
CA ARG A 99 20.93 24.42 32.82
C ARG A 99 21.55 23.13 32.30
N ILE A 100 20.96 22.49 31.29
CA ILE A 100 21.47 21.23 30.74
C ILE A 100 22.43 21.55 29.60
N VAL A 101 23.64 20.98 29.67
CA VAL A 101 24.56 20.85 28.53
C VAL A 101 24.54 19.39 28.12
N THR A 102 24.24 19.11 26.84
CA THR A 102 24.22 17.74 26.29
C THR A 102 25.46 17.50 25.45
N GLY A 103 26.05 16.31 25.58
CA GLY A 103 27.08 15.80 24.68
C GLY A 103 26.69 14.40 24.21
N ASP A 104 26.95 14.10 22.94
CA ASP A 104 26.76 12.78 22.34
C ASP A 104 27.99 12.46 21.50
N GLU A 105 28.41 11.20 21.51
CA GLU A 105 29.55 10.72 20.74
C GLU A 105 29.04 9.97 19.51
N LYS A 106 29.48 10.42 18.34
CA LYS A 106 29.09 9.82 17.08
C LYS A 106 30.33 9.32 16.34
N TRP A 107 30.33 8.02 16.04
CA TRP A 107 31.34 7.44 15.17
C TRP A 107 31.23 8.03 13.76
N ILE A 108 32.34 8.55 13.24
CA ILE A 108 32.47 9.01 11.86
C ILE A 108 33.42 8.05 11.15
N HIS A 109 32.85 7.19 10.30
CA HIS A 109 33.64 6.28 9.48
C HIS A 109 34.32 7.04 8.33
N TYR A 110 35.60 6.72 8.05
CA TYR A 110 36.34 7.26 6.91
C TYR A 110 35.64 6.94 5.59
N ASP A 111 35.30 5.66 5.39
CA ASP A 111 34.50 5.21 4.26
C ASP A 111 33.07 4.90 4.70
N ASN A 112 32.11 5.74 4.28
CA ASN A 112 30.68 5.53 4.49
C ASN A 112 29.93 5.38 3.14
N PRO A 113 30.19 4.29 2.39
CA PRO A 113 29.61 4.12 1.06
C PRO A 113 28.09 3.95 1.14
N LYS A 114 27.36 4.85 0.48
CA LYS A 114 25.90 4.74 0.34
C LYS A 114 25.55 3.95 -0.91
N ARG A 115 24.59 3.02 -0.79
CA ARG A 115 24.02 2.34 -1.96
C ARG A 115 23.41 3.37 -2.91
N ARG A 116 23.83 3.37 -4.17
CA ARG A 116 23.30 4.26 -5.21
C ARG A 116 22.24 3.52 -6.01
N LYS A 117 21.12 4.20 -6.30
CA LYS A 117 20.10 3.69 -7.21
C LYS A 117 20.55 3.96 -8.65
N SER A 118 20.44 2.96 -9.52
CA SER A 118 20.75 3.07 -10.95
C SER A 118 19.48 2.91 -11.79
N TRP A 119 19.37 3.67 -12.88
CA TRP A 119 18.33 3.47 -13.90
C TRP A 119 18.78 2.37 -14.86
N GLY A 120 17.93 1.39 -15.12
CA GLY A 120 18.25 0.25 -15.98
C GLY A 120 17.01 -0.38 -16.60
N LYS A 121 17.20 -1.19 -17.64
CA LYS A 121 16.12 -1.96 -18.27
C LYS A 121 15.63 -3.07 -17.32
N PRO A 122 14.33 -3.40 -17.29
CA PRO A 122 13.80 -4.51 -16.51
C PRO A 122 14.56 -5.82 -16.81
N GLY A 123 14.87 -6.59 -15.76
CA GLY A 123 15.58 -7.88 -15.87
C GLY A 123 17.11 -7.80 -15.87
N HIS A 124 17.71 -6.61 -16.00
CA HIS A 124 19.17 -6.46 -15.87
C HIS A 124 19.60 -6.26 -14.41
N ALA A 125 20.69 -6.93 -14.03
CA ALA A 125 21.29 -6.76 -12.70
C ALA A 125 21.76 -5.31 -12.49
N SER A 126 21.48 -4.77 -11.31
CA SER A 126 22.02 -3.47 -10.89
C SER A 126 23.47 -3.61 -10.45
N THR A 127 24.22 -2.49 -10.46
CA THR A 127 25.60 -2.46 -9.99
C THR A 127 25.67 -2.89 -8.51
N SER A 128 26.48 -3.90 -8.20
CA SER A 128 26.71 -4.34 -6.83
C SER A 128 27.77 -3.47 -6.16
N SER A 129 27.63 -3.24 -4.86
CA SER A 129 28.66 -2.61 -4.03
C SER A 129 28.97 -3.54 -2.87
N ALA A 130 30.26 -3.75 -2.59
CA ALA A 130 30.69 -4.57 -1.47
C ALA A 130 30.19 -3.97 -0.14
N LYS A 131 29.75 -4.84 0.77
CA LYS A 131 29.31 -4.41 2.11
C LYS A 131 30.56 -4.05 2.92
N PRO A 132 30.66 -2.84 3.50
CA PRO A 132 31.84 -2.46 4.29
C PRO A 132 31.93 -3.34 5.55
N ASN A 133 33.15 -3.76 5.90
CA ASN A 133 33.41 -4.44 7.17
C ASN A 133 33.42 -3.38 8.28
N ILE A 134 32.45 -3.46 9.18
CA ILE A 134 32.30 -2.53 10.31
C ILE A 134 33.13 -2.93 11.54
N HIS A 135 33.82 -4.07 11.52
CA HIS A 135 34.52 -4.62 12.69
C HIS A 135 36.05 -4.56 12.62
N GLY A 136 36.63 -3.91 11.60
CA GLY A 136 38.08 -3.95 11.39
C GLY A 136 38.58 -5.38 11.16
N SER A 137 39.87 -5.53 10.89
CA SER A 137 40.55 -6.82 10.75
C SER A 137 41.42 -7.07 11.97
#